data_AF-A0A1X7GBQ7-F1
#
_entry.id   AF-A0A1X7GBQ7-F1
#
_cell.length_a   1.000
_cell.length_b   1.000
_cell.length_c   1.000
_cell.angle_alpha   90.00
_cell.angle_beta   90.00
_cell.angle_gamma   90.00
#
_symmetry.space_group_name_H-M   'P 1'
#
loop_
_entity.id
_entity.type
_entity.pdbx_description
1 polymer ?
#
loop_
_entity_poly.entity_id
_entity_poly.type
_entity_poly.pdbx_seq_one_letter_code
_entity_poly.pdbx_strand_id
1 'polypeptide(L)'
;MPIFNDKQYFEREEDIDFLITLSPHDEAPRSGIYRCEHCGYEIVSVKGRKLPPQSPSVHEHKSPHRGLMSATQAPPIEWRLVAIAKHLDD
;
A
#
# COMPACT_ATOMS: atom_id res chain seq x y z
N MET A 1 -9.74 -0.22 3.89
CA MET A 1 -9.47 0.84 4.89
C MET A 1 -9.08 0.13 6.16
N PRO A 2 -7.98 0.52 6.82
CA PRO A 2 -7.53 -0.15 8.03
C PRO A 2 -8.62 -0.11 9.10
N ILE A 3 -8.90 -1.28 9.68
CA ILE A 3 -9.87 -1.44 10.76
C ILE A 3 -9.10 -1.51 12.07
N PHE A 4 -9.47 -0.67 13.02
CA PHE A 4 -8.90 -0.67 14.37
C PHE A 4 -9.99 -1.02 15.39
N ASN A 5 -9.60 -1.70 16.48
CA ASN A 5 -10.52 -2.06 17.56
C ASN A 5 -10.57 -0.96 18.63
N ASP A 6 -9.42 -0.38 18.98
CA ASP A 6 -9.30 0.53 20.11
C ASP A 6 -8.53 1.79 19.74
N LYS A 7 -9.22 2.93 19.81
CA LYS A 7 -8.68 4.24 19.44
C LYS A 7 -7.55 4.71 20.35
N GLN A 8 -7.39 4.17 21.56
CA GLN A 8 -6.34 4.61 22.49
C GLN A 8 -4.93 4.27 22.00
N TYR A 9 -4.81 3.31 21.05
CA TYR A 9 -3.54 2.89 20.46
C TYR A 9 -3.30 3.47 19.07
N PHE A 10 -4.16 4.39 18.61
CA PHE A 10 -4.04 5.01 17.30
C PHE A 10 -4.12 6.53 17.41
N GLU A 11 -3.06 7.17 16.97
CA GLU A 11 -2.99 8.62 16.88
C GLU A 11 -3.09 9.05 15.42
N ARG A 12 -3.74 10.19 15.18
CA ARG A 12 -3.68 10.85 13.88
C ARG A 12 -2.43 11.72 13.86
N GLU A 13 -1.59 11.49 12.86
CA GLU A 13 -0.39 12.28 12.59
C GLU A 13 -0.44 12.80 11.16
N GLU A 14 0.14 13.98 10.93
CA GLU A 14 0.31 14.57 9.61
C GLU A 14 1.80 14.47 9.23
N ASP A 15 2.17 13.36 8.60
CA ASP A 15 3.52 13.10 8.06
C ASP A 15 3.48 13.15 6.52
N ILE A 16 4.56 13.64 5.90
CA ILE A 16 4.73 13.69 4.45
C ILE A 16 4.70 12.28 3.82
N ASP A 17 5.11 11.25 4.57
CA ASP A 17 5.11 9.86 4.12
C ASP A 17 3.70 9.35 3.77
N PHE A 18 2.65 9.94 4.36
CA PHE A 18 1.26 9.63 4.02
C PHE A 18 0.80 10.27 2.69
N LEU A 19 1.53 11.26 2.19
CA LEU A 19 1.19 12.00 0.96
C LEU A 19 1.91 11.47 -0.28
N ILE A 20 2.97 10.68 -0.09
CA ILE A 20 3.79 10.15 -1.17
C ILE A 20 3.11 8.90 -1.78
N THR A 21 3.13 8.84 -3.11
CA THR A 21 2.77 7.64 -3.87
C THR A 21 4.02 6.87 -4.24
N LEU A 22 4.06 5.58 -3.94
CA LEU A 22 5.20 4.69 -4.14
C LEU A 22 4.92 3.67 -5.23
N SER A 23 5.94 3.37 -6.01
CA SER A 23 5.90 2.37 -7.06
C SER A 23 6.18 0.96 -6.52
N PRO A 24 5.72 -0.07 -7.24
CA PRO A 24 6.35 -1.38 -7.29
C PRO A 24 7.87 -1.33 -7.08
N HIS A 25 8.38 -2.16 -6.18
CA HIS A 25 9.81 -2.30 -5.87
C HIS A 25 10.48 -1.13 -5.15
N ASP A 26 9.80 0.00 -4.92
CA ASP A 26 10.30 1.03 -4.01
C ASP A 26 10.44 0.46 -2.61
N GLU A 27 11.48 0.88 -1.89
CA GLU A 27 11.62 0.52 -0.48
C GLU A 27 10.54 1.22 0.35
N ALA A 28 9.87 0.46 1.21
CA ALA A 28 8.91 1.02 2.14
C ALA A 28 9.63 1.99 3.10
N PRO A 29 9.27 3.29 3.13
CA PRO A 29 9.91 4.25 4.02
C PRO A 29 9.60 3.98 5.49
N ARG A 30 8.46 3.33 5.78
CA ARG A 30 7.95 3.04 7.12
C ARG A 30 7.44 1.61 7.20
N SER A 31 7.43 1.06 8.40
CA SER A 31 6.71 -0.19 8.68
C SER A 31 5.23 0.15 8.85
N GLY A 32 4.35 -0.49 8.09
CA GLY A 32 2.94 -0.08 8.09
C GLY A 32 2.05 -0.76 7.07
N ILE A 33 0.83 -0.22 6.97
CA ILE A 33 -0.19 -0.64 6.02
C ILE A 33 -0.15 0.31 4.83
N TYR A 34 -0.01 -0.26 3.63
CA TYR A 34 -0.04 0.46 2.37
C TYR A 34 -1.29 0.07 1.59
N ARG A 35 -1.92 1.06 0.95
CA ARG A 35 -3.13 0.91 0.16
C ARG A 35 -2.84 1.25 -1.30
N CYS A 36 -3.37 0.47 -2.23
CA CYS A 36 -3.31 0.79 -3.64
C CYS A 36 -4.27 1.94 -3.97
N GLU A 37 -3.76 2.99 -4.63
CA GLU A 37 -4.55 4.17 -4.97
C GLU A 37 -5.70 3.87 -5.93
N HIS A 38 -5.53 2.90 -6.83
CA HIS A 38 -6.51 2.63 -7.89
C HIS A 38 -7.60 1.63 -7.52
N CYS A 39 -7.28 0.60 -6.72
CA CYS A 39 -8.25 -0.46 -6.39
C CYS A 39 -8.55 -0.56 -4.88
N GLY A 40 -7.78 0.12 -4.02
CA GLY A 40 -7.94 0.06 -2.58
C GLY A 40 -7.48 -1.22 -1.91
N TYR A 41 -6.79 -2.12 -2.63
CA TYR A 41 -6.16 -3.30 -2.05
C TYR A 41 -5.08 -2.90 -1.04
N GLU A 42 -5.00 -3.60 0.09
CA GLU A 42 -4.14 -3.25 1.22
C GLU A 42 -3.11 -4.33 1.47
N ILE A 43 -1.91 -3.91 1.86
CA ILE A 43 -0.78 -4.78 2.19
C ILE A 43 -0.08 -4.28 3.45
N VAL A 44 0.66 -5.17 4.10
CA VAL A 44 1.59 -4.80 5.18
C VAL A 44 3.01 -4.88 4.64
N SER A 45 3.81 -3.84 4.89
CA SER A 45 5.25 -3.84 4.59
C SER A 45 6.06 -3.36 5.79
N VAL A 46 7.33 -3.74 5.82
CA VAL A 46 8.31 -3.35 6.85
C VAL A 46 9.28 -2.36 6.24
N LYS A 47 9.70 -1.34 6.99
CA LYS A 47 10.70 -0.34 6.58
C LYS A 47 11.90 -1.01 5.90
N GLY A 48 12.30 -0.49 4.74
CA GLY A 48 13.41 -1.01 3.91
C GLY A 48 13.07 -2.24 3.06
N ARG A 49 11.88 -2.83 3.18
CA ARG A 49 11.44 -3.89 2.26
C ARG A 49 10.82 -3.29 1.01
N LYS A 50 11.18 -3.85 -0.15
CA LYS A 50 10.60 -3.49 -1.44
C LYS A 50 9.11 -3.81 -1.49
N LEU A 51 8.31 -2.81 -1.89
CA LEU A 51 6.87 -2.95 -2.05
C LEU A 51 6.53 -3.95 -3.18
N PRO A 52 5.43 -4.73 -3.04
CA PRO A 52 4.93 -5.61 -4.10
C PRO A 52 4.71 -4.83 -5.40
N PRO A 53 4.90 -5.48 -6.56
CA PRO A 53 4.49 -6.82 -6.91
C PRO A 53 5.72 -7.69 -7.19
N GLN A 54 6.33 -8.25 -6.15
CA GLN A 54 7.47 -9.15 -6.36
C GLN A 54 7.04 -10.49 -6.99
N SER A 55 5.74 -10.79 -6.95
CA SER A 55 5.12 -11.85 -7.72
C SER A 55 3.76 -11.40 -8.28
N PRO A 56 3.39 -11.86 -9.49
CA PRO A 56 2.10 -11.55 -10.10
C PRO A 56 0.91 -12.15 -9.34
N SER A 57 1.11 -12.88 -8.22
CA SER A 57 0.03 -13.42 -7.40
C SER A 57 -0.39 -12.54 -6.23
N VAL A 58 0.43 -11.55 -5.83
CA VAL A 58 0.20 -10.76 -4.61
C VAL A 58 -0.79 -9.61 -4.83
N HIS A 59 -0.85 -9.07 -6.05
CA HIS A 59 -1.80 -8.03 -6.44
C HIS A 59 -1.95 -7.97 -7.97
N GLU A 60 -3.13 -8.28 -8.49
CA GLU A 60 -3.46 -8.12 -9.91
C GLU A 60 -4.71 -7.26 -10.03
N HIS A 61 -4.63 -6.18 -10.81
CA HIS A 61 -5.81 -5.46 -11.31
C HIS A 61 -6.55 -6.34 -12.33
N LYS A 62 -7.25 -7.38 -11.86
CA LYS A 62 -8.12 -8.18 -12.72
C LYS A 62 -9.33 -7.33 -13.11
N SER A 63 -9.39 -6.93 -14.36
CA SER A 63 -10.62 -6.39 -14.93
C SER A 63 -11.75 -7.43 -14.77
N PRO A 64 -12.94 -7.05 -14.28
CA PRO A 64 -14.09 -7.96 -14.18
C PRO A 64 -14.58 -8.47 -15.56
N HIS A 65 -14.13 -7.85 -16.65
CA HIS A 65 -14.36 -8.33 -18.00
C HIS A 65 -13.20 -9.21 -18.46
N ARG A 66 -13.26 -10.48 -18.03
CA ARG A 66 -12.39 -11.60 -18.43
C ARG A 66 -12.41 -11.79 -19.96
N GLY A 67 -11.66 -10.98 -20.71
CA GLY A 67 -11.48 -11.16 -22.14
C GLY A 67 -11.30 -9.91 -22.99
N LEU A 68 -11.43 -8.68 -22.45
CA LEU A 68 -11.39 -7.48 -23.31
C LEU A 68 -10.58 -6.28 -22.81
N MET A 69 -9.67 -6.46 -21.85
CA MET A 69 -8.62 -5.46 -21.62
C MET A 69 -7.27 -6.14 -21.49
N SER A 70 -6.36 -5.76 -22.38
CA SER A 70 -4.96 -6.18 -22.37
C SER A 70 -4.31 -5.78 -21.05
N ALA A 71 -3.31 -6.52 -20.58
CA ALA A 71 -2.49 -6.15 -19.42
C ALA A 71 -1.87 -4.74 -19.52
N THR A 72 -1.86 -4.14 -20.72
CA THR A 72 -1.48 -2.75 -21.01
C THR A 72 -2.52 -1.69 -20.64
N GLN A 73 -3.73 -2.05 -20.19
CA GLN A 73 -4.80 -1.11 -19.84
C GLN A 73 -5.17 -1.08 -18.35
N ALA A 74 -4.58 -1.96 -17.54
CA ALA A 74 -4.73 -1.87 -16.10
C ALA A 74 -4.02 -0.61 -15.58
N PRO A 75 -4.61 0.15 -14.65
CA PRO A 75 -3.90 1.26 -14.04
C PRO A 75 -2.64 0.75 -13.34
N PRO A 76 -1.56 1.57 -13.26
CA PRO A 76 -0.34 1.18 -12.59
C PRO A 76 -0.63 0.77 -11.14
N ILE A 77 0.21 -0.08 -10.57
CA ILE A 77 0.15 -0.31 -9.12
C ILE A 77 0.86 0.87 -8.47
N GLU A 78 0.17 1.53 -7.55
CA GLU A 78 0.65 2.71 -6.84
C GLU A 78 0.23 2.56 -5.39
N TRP A 79 1.19 2.61 -4.46
CA TRP A 79 0.99 2.39 -3.05
C TRP A 79 1.05 3.71 -2.28
N ARG A 80 0.09 3.94 -1.39
CA ARG A 80 0.12 5.01 -0.40
C ARG A 80 0.08 4.43 1.00
N LEU A 81 0.91 4.96 1.88
CA LEU A 81 0.89 4.61 3.30
C LEU A 81 -0.40 5.13 3.95
N VAL A 82 -1.09 4.28 4.72
CA VAL A 82 -2.35 4.65 5.40
C VAL A 82 -2.31 4.43 6.91
N ALA A 83 -1.35 3.66 7.41
CA ALA A 83 -1.08 3.53 8.83
C ALA A 83 0.40 3.15 9.05
N ILE A 84 1.04 3.75 10.05
CA ILE A 84 2.44 3.51 10.40
C ILE A 84 2.51 2.83 11.77
N ALA A 85 3.35 1.80 11.87
CA ALA A 85 3.83 1.30 13.15
C ALA A 85 5.03 2.15 13.58
N LYS A 86 4.76 3.21 14.34
CA LYS A 86 5.81 4.11 14.85
C LYS A 86 6.46 3.44 16.05
N HIS A 87 7.76 3.19 15.98
CA HIS A 87 8.51 2.75 17.14
C HIS A 87 8.84 3.99 17.98
N LEU A 88 8.76 3.88 19.32
CA LEU A 88 9.00 4.99 20.25
C LEU A 88 10.45 5.51 20.22
N ASP A 89 11.34 4.82 19.49
CA ASP A 89 12.77 5.08 19.41
C ASP A 89 13.21 5.70 18.05
N ASP A 90 12.29 6.02 17.13
CA ASP A 90 12.54 6.55 15.76
C ASP A 90 12.13 8.04 15.64
#